data_AF-A0A1F4EKR1-F1
#
_entry.id   AF-A0A1F4EKR1-F1
#
_cell.length_a   1.000
_cell.length_b   1.000
_cell.length_c   1.000
_cell.angle_alpha   90.00
_cell.angle_beta   90.00
_cell.angle_gamma   90.00
#
_symmetry.space_group_name_H-M   'P 1'
#
loop_
_entity.id
_entity.type
_entity.pdbx_description
1 polymer ?
#
loop_
_entity_poly.entity_id
_entity_poly.type
_entity_poly.pdbx_seq_one_letter_code
_entity_poly.pdbx_strand_id
1 'polypeptide(L)' 'MEDCIAKIRQARALLAAAMARCDVPQIEAMLRTADTELHWALWNLGEPVSLHPELERSRTG' A
#
# COMPACT_ATOMS: atom_id res chain seq x y z
N MET A 1 -8.59 0.31 17.70
CA MET A 1 -7.32 0.39 16.92
C MET A 1 -7.35 -0.59 15.76
N GLU A 2 -7.81 -1.83 15.99
CA GLU A 2 -8.00 -2.87 14.98
C GLU A 2 -8.79 -2.38 13.74
N ASP A 3 -9.89 -1.64 13.93
CA ASP A 3 -10.66 -1.06 12.81
C ASP A 3 -9.84 -0.09 11.94
N CYS A 4 -8.91 0.66 12.54
CA CYS A 4 -8.03 1.58 11.82
C CYS A 4 -7.04 0.78 10.96
N ILE A 5 -6.40 -0.23 11.56
CA ILE A 5 -5.49 -1.14 10.88
C ILE A 5 -6.19 -1.86 9.71
N ALA A 6 -7.41 -2.34 9.91
CA ALA A 6 -8.22 -2.98 8.87
C ALA A 6 -8.47 -2.04 7.69
N LYS A 7 -8.84 -0.78 7.96
CA LYS A 7 -9.04 0.24 6.92
C LYS A 7 -7.75 0.59 6.17
N ILE A 8 -6.62 0.67 6.88
CA ILE A 8 -5.31 0.92 6.24
C ILE A 8 -4.94 -0.23 5.29
N ARG A 9 -5.11 -1.49 5.72
CA ARG A 9 -4.88 -2.66 4.86
C ARG A 9 -5.80 -2.67 3.63
N GLN A 10 -7.07 -2.35 3.82
CA GLN A 10 -8.03 -2.24 2.71
C GLN A 10 -7.63 -1.14 1.71
N ALA A 11 -7.21 0.02 2.20
CA ALA A 11 -6.75 1.12 1.36
C ALA A 11 -5.52 0.72 0.52
N ARG A 12 -4.54 0.02 1.11
CA ARG A 12 -3.38 -0.51 0.37
C ARG A 12 -3.79 -1.48 -0.73
N ALA A 13 -4.75 -2.37 -0.48
CA ALA A 13 -5.27 -3.29 -1.50
C ALA A 13 -5.96 -2.54 -2.67
N LEU A 14 -6.71 -1.47 -2.38
CA LEU A 14 -7.33 -0.63 -3.40
C LEU A 14 -6.30 0.13 -4.23
N LEU A 15 -5.25 0.65 -3.59
CA LEU A 15 -4.14 1.31 -4.30
C LEU A 15 -3.40 0.34 -5.21
N ALA A 16 -3.13 -0.89 -4.76
CA ALA A 16 -2.52 -1.92 -5.60
C ALA A 16 -3.35 -2.22 -6.86
N ALA A 17 -4.67 -2.38 -6.70
CA ALA A 17 -5.58 -2.59 -7.83
C ALA A 17 -5.64 -1.38 -8.78
N ALA A 18 -5.57 -0.15 -8.24
CA ALA A 18 -5.54 1.07 -9.05
C ALA A 18 -4.23 1.21 -9.83
N MET A 19 -3.08 0.92 -9.21
CA MET A 19 -1.77 0.96 -9.86
C MET A 19 -1.68 -0.04 -11.03
N ALA A 20 -2.21 -1.26 -10.84
CA ALA A 20 -2.22 -2.30 -11.89
C ALA A 20 -2.99 -1.90 -13.16
N ARG A 21 -3.83 -0.85 -13.11
CA ARG A 21 -4.64 -0.35 -14.22
C ARG A 21 -4.30 1.10 -14.58
N CYS A 22 -3.24 1.67 -14.03
CA CYS A 22 -2.91 3.08 -14.18
C CYS A 22 -1.91 3.29 -15.32
N ASP A 23 -2.42 3.77 -16.47
CA ASP A 23 -1.58 4.03 -17.65
C ASP A 23 -0.91 5.42 -17.63
N VAL A 24 -1.19 6.25 -16.61
CA VAL A 24 -0.62 7.59 -16.47
C VAL A 24 0.53 7.54 -15.46
N PRO A 25 1.81 7.65 -15.89
CA PRO A 25 2.97 7.42 -15.01
C PRO A 25 3.00 8.33 -13.78
N GLN A 26 2.57 9.58 -13.93
CA GLN A 26 2.52 10.53 -12.81
C GLN A 26 1.48 10.12 -11.75
N ILE A 27 0.32 9.62 -12.17
CA ILE A 27 -0.73 9.16 -11.25
C ILE A 27 -0.27 7.86 -10.57
N GLU A 28 0.36 6.95 -11.31
CA GLU A 28 0.91 5.73 -10.75
C GLU A 28 1.98 6.02 -9.68
N ALA A 29 2.84 7.02 -9.91
CA ALA A 29 3.80 7.48 -8.91
C ALA A 29 3.13 8.03 -7.65
N MET A 30 2.05 8.81 -7.79
CA MET A 30 1.28 9.31 -6.65
C MET A 30 0.63 8.17 -5.85
N LEU A 31 0.08 7.16 -6.54
CA LEU A 31 -0.50 5.97 -5.91
C LEU A 31 0.55 5.15 -5.16
N ARG A 32 1.76 5.01 -5.72
CA ARG A 32 2.90 4.37 -5.05
C ARG A 32 3.28 5.10 -3.77
N THR A 33 3.37 6.43 -3.79
CA THR A 33 3.66 7.24 -2.61
C THR A 33 2.60 7.03 -1.53
N ALA A 34 1.32 7.07 -1.90
CA ALA A 34 0.22 6.84 -0.95
C ALA A 34 0.30 5.45 -0.29
N ASP A 35 0.60 4.40 -1.05
CA ASP A 35 0.76 3.05 -0.50
C ASP A 35 1.97 2.95 0.46
N THR A 36 3.08 3.63 0.14
CA THR A 36 4.25 3.70 1.02
C THR A 36 3.92 4.40 2.35
N GLU A 37 3.17 5.50 2.33
CA GLU A 37 2.75 6.17 3.57
C GLU A 37 1.83 5.28 4.44
N LEU A 38 0.90 4.57 3.81
CA LEU A 38 0.04 3.61 4.51
C LEU A 38 0.83 2.41 5.06
N HIS A 39 1.86 1.98 4.36
CA HIS A 39 2.79 0.96 4.85
C HIS A 39 3.52 1.44 6.11
N TRP A 40 4.06 2.65 6.12
CA TRP A 40 4.71 3.23 7.30
C TRP A 40 3.73 3.44 8.46
N ALA A 41 2.48 3.78 8.18
CA ALA A 41 1.45 3.85 9.22
C ALA A 41 1.27 2.49 9.91
N LEU A 42 1.21 1.39 9.17
CA LEU A 42 1.13 0.03 9.75
C LEU A 42 2.38 -0.29 10.58
N TRP A 43 3.58 -0.01 10.05
CA TRP A 43 4.83 -0.20 10.79
C TRP A 43 4.82 0.55 12.13
N ASN A 44 4.44 1.82 12.13
CA ASN A 44 4.37 2.65 13.34
C ASN A 44 3.30 2.18 14.34
N LEU A 45 2.27 1.48 13.87
CA LEU A 45 1.26 0.84 14.72
C LEU A 45 1.71 -0.53 15.27
N GLY A 46 2.92 -0.99 14.94
CA GLY A 46 3.47 -2.27 15.38
C GLY A 46 2.97 -3.47 14.59
N GLU A 47 2.33 -3.23 13.44
CA GLU A 47 1.82 -4.31 12.60
C GLU A 47 2.95 -5.04 11.86
N PRO A 48 2.89 -6.37 11.73
CA PRO A 48 3.86 -7.12 10.96
C PRO A 48 3.70 -6.79 9.46
N VAL A 49 4.65 -6.05 8.90
CA VAL A 49 4.72 -5.68 7.49
C VAL A 49 6.11 -5.95 6.91
N SER A 50 6.23 -6.20 5.61
CA SER A 50 7.52 -6.40 4.94
C SER A 50 8.41 -5.16 5.01
N LEU A 51 9.72 -5.31 5.23
CA LEU A 51 10.67 -4.18 5.14
C LEU A 51 10.75 -3.54 3.74
N HIS A 52 10.24 -4.25 2.71
CA HIS A 52 10.21 -3.78 1.34
C HIS A 52 8.77 -3.85 0.80
N PRO A 53 7.99 -2.75 0.89
CA PRO A 53 6.62 -2.71 0.36
C PRO A 53 6.55 -2.99 -1.15
N GLU A 54 7.62 -2.69 -1.88
CA GLU A 54 7.76 -3.01 -3.31
C GLU A 54 7.77 -4.52 -3.59
N LEU A 55 8.35 -5.33 -2.70
CA LEU A 55 8.41 -6.78 -2.85
C LEU A 55 7.09 -7.48 -2.52
N GLU A 56 6.23 -6.87 -1.68
CA GLU A 56 4.86 -7.35 -1.45
C GLU A 56 4.04 -7.24 -2.73
N ARG A 57 4.21 -6.16 -3.50
CA ARG A 57 3.47 -5.93 -4.76
C ARG A 57 3.76 -7.00 -5.81
N SER A 58 5.03 -7.38 -5.98
CA SER A 58 5.46 -8.39 -6.96
C SER A 58 5.00 -9.83 -6.65
N ARG A 59 4.52 -10.12 -5.43
CA ARG A 59 4.03 -11.45 -5.05
C ARG A 59 2.53 -11.65 -5.27
N THR A 60 1.79 -10.59 -5.59
CA THR A 60 0.33 -10.60 -5.77
C THR A 60 -0.11 -10.18 -7.17
N GLY A 61 0.84 -9.95 -8.08
CA GLY A 61 0.60 -9.74 -9.51
C GLY A 61 0.50 -11.04 -10.28
#